data_AF-A0A3S3RE15-F1
#
_entry.id   AF-A0A3S3RE15-F1
#
_cell.length_a   1.000
_cell.length_b   1.000
_cell.length_c   1.000
_cell.angle_alpha   90.00
_cell.angle_beta   90.00
_cell.angle_gamma   90.00
#
_symmetry.space_group_name_H-M   'P 1'
#
loop_
_entity.id
_entity.type
_entity.pdbx_description
1 polymer ?
#
loop_
_entity_poly.entity_id
_entity_poly.type
_entity_poly.pdbx_seq_one_letter_code
_entity_poly.pdbx_strand_id
1 'polypeptide(L)'
;MRHKKGPKYFYEVIHNISELIEKINENSSLVLVEGENDEIALRLAKLRTPIATFCDSNLPRFEFVDRIARDYADSSVVILFDYDMEGSNAAKRMTVELEEKGVRVERGLRKKLGEILAKEGIRRIEEIPSILSKAEF
;
A
#
# COMPACT_ATOMS: atom_id res chain seq x y z
N MET A 1 13.88 -5.98 29.62
CA MET A 1 14.87 -5.46 28.64
C MET A 1 14.37 -5.80 27.24
N ARG A 2 14.06 -4.81 26.38
CA ARG A 2 13.85 -5.08 24.95
C ARG A 2 15.22 -5.34 24.34
N HIS A 3 15.49 -6.56 23.89
CA HIS A 3 16.66 -6.79 23.03
C HIS A 3 16.53 -5.89 21.80
N LYS A 4 17.55 -5.07 21.52
CA LYS A 4 17.60 -4.30 20.28
C LYS A 4 17.60 -5.30 19.12
N LYS A 5 16.70 -5.11 18.16
CA LYS A 5 16.68 -5.83 16.89
C LYS A 5 18.03 -5.57 16.19
N GLY A 6 18.73 -6.63 15.80
CA GLY A 6 20.01 -6.54 15.09
C GLY A 6 19.83 -6.40 13.57
N PRO A 7 20.90 -6.12 12.80
CA PRO A 7 20.82 -5.90 11.36
C PRO A 7 20.14 -7.04 10.60
N LYS A 8 20.45 -8.30 10.95
CA LYS A 8 19.84 -9.50 10.34
C LYS A 8 18.31 -9.46 10.35
N TYR A 9 17.71 -8.97 11.44
CA TYR A 9 16.27 -8.83 11.54
C TYR A 9 15.71 -7.85 10.50
N PHE A 10 16.36 -6.69 10.35
CA PHE A 10 15.91 -5.69 9.38
C PHE A 10 16.11 -6.18 7.94
N TYR A 11 17.17 -6.93 7.64
CA TYR A 11 17.31 -7.61 6.35
C TYR A 11 16.13 -8.54 6.05
N GLU A 12 15.70 -9.36 7.01
CA GLU A 12 14.54 -10.23 6.84
C GLU A 12 13.24 -9.45 6.63
N VAL A 13 13.02 -8.36 7.36
CA VAL A 13 11.84 -7.50 7.18
C VAL A 13 11.84 -6.86 5.79
N ILE A 14 12.96 -6.30 5.35
CA ILE A 14 13.08 -5.69 4.02
C ILE A 14 12.84 -6.73 2.93
N HIS A 15 13.43 -7.91 3.07
CA HIS A 15 13.21 -9.01 2.13
C HIS A 15 11.72 -9.36 2.01
N ASN A 16 11.01 -9.48 3.13
CA ASN A 16 9.56 -9.74 3.13
C ASN A 16 8.75 -8.61 2.47
N ILE A 17 9.14 -7.35 2.68
CA ILE A 17 8.51 -6.21 2.00
C ILE A 17 8.78 -6.29 0.50
N SER A 18 10.03 -6.51 0.08
CA SER A 18 10.41 -6.62 -1.34
C SER A 18 9.69 -7.76 -2.05
N GLU A 19 9.57 -8.94 -1.43
CA GLU A 19 8.78 -10.05 -1.99
C GLU A 19 7.30 -9.67 -2.15
N LEU A 20 6.75 -8.91 -1.21
CA LEU A 20 5.35 -8.49 -1.28
C LEU A 20 5.14 -7.43 -2.36
N ILE A 21 6.06 -6.47 -2.49
CA ILE A 21 6.05 -5.48 -3.56
C ILE A 21 6.16 -6.17 -4.93
N GLU A 22 6.99 -7.20 -5.07
CA GLU A 22 7.09 -7.93 -6.33
C GLU A 22 5.79 -8.69 -6.64
N LYS A 23 5.13 -9.28 -5.64
CA LYS A 23 3.79 -9.85 -5.82
C LYS A 23 2.76 -8.81 -6.27
N ILE A 24 2.84 -7.57 -5.78
CA ILE A 24 1.97 -6.49 -6.26
C ILE A 24 2.30 -6.17 -7.72
N ASN A 25 3.58 -6.04 -8.07
CA ASN A 25 4.05 -5.80 -9.45
C ASN A 25 3.52 -6.82 -10.45
N GLU A 26 3.48 -8.09 -10.07
CA GLU A 26 3.07 -9.20 -10.94
C GLU A 26 1.54 -9.35 -11.06
N ASN A 27 0.79 -9.03 -10.00
CA ASN A 27 -0.61 -9.44 -9.85
C ASN A 27 -1.61 -8.28 -9.80
N SER A 28 -1.15 -7.03 -9.93
CA SER A 28 -1.97 -5.83 -9.79
C SER A 28 -1.73 -4.87 -10.94
N SER A 29 -2.80 -4.33 -11.48
CA SER A 29 -2.76 -3.35 -12.57
C SER A 29 -2.68 -1.90 -12.04
N LEU A 30 -3.10 -1.69 -10.80
CA LEU A 30 -3.09 -0.39 -10.14
C LEU A 30 -2.92 -0.54 -8.62
N VAL A 31 -2.20 0.40 -8.01
CA VAL A 31 -2.16 0.62 -6.57
C VAL A 31 -2.80 1.97 -6.24
N LEU A 32 -3.75 1.98 -5.31
CA LEU A 32 -4.32 3.20 -4.75
C LEU A 32 -3.63 3.54 -3.44
N VAL A 33 -3.18 4.79 -3.30
CA VAL A 33 -2.57 5.32 -2.08
C VAL A 33 -3.29 6.60 -1.65
N GLU A 34 -3.10 7.04 -0.41
CA GLU A 34 -3.74 8.28 0.06
C GLU A 34 -3.08 9.50 -0.58
N GLY A 35 -1.75 9.60 -0.55
CA GLY A 35 -1.04 10.76 -1.10
C GLY A 35 0.32 10.50 -1.74
N GLU A 36 0.93 11.55 -2.28
CA GLU A 36 2.22 11.53 -2.98
C GLU A 36 3.39 10.97 -2.13
N ASN A 37 3.42 11.22 -0.82
CA ASN A 37 4.47 10.67 0.05
C ASN A 37 4.45 9.13 0.10
N ASP A 38 3.25 8.54 0.05
CA ASP A 38 3.08 7.08 0.01
C ASP A 38 3.58 6.52 -1.32
N GLU A 39 3.30 7.22 -2.43
CA GLU A 39 3.86 6.90 -3.73
C GLU A 39 5.39 6.91 -3.66
N ILE A 40 6.01 7.99 -3.17
CA ILE A 40 7.47 8.09 -3.07
C ILE A 40 8.05 6.92 -2.25
N ALA A 41 7.45 6.60 -1.10
CA ALA A 41 7.88 5.49 -0.26
C ALA A 41 7.80 4.13 -0.96
N LEU A 42 6.71 3.88 -1.70
CA LEU A 42 6.54 2.63 -2.45
C LEU A 42 7.47 2.56 -3.67
N ARG A 43 7.76 3.68 -4.33
CA ARG A 43 8.75 3.75 -5.41
C ARG A 43 10.17 3.44 -4.90
N LEU A 44 10.53 3.94 -3.72
CA LEU A 44 11.79 3.56 -3.05
C LEU A 44 11.85 2.05 -2.76
N ALA A 45 10.71 1.46 -2.38
CA ALA A 45 10.55 0.02 -2.22
C ALA A 45 10.45 -0.77 -3.55
N LYS A 46 10.69 -0.12 -4.70
CA LYS A 46 10.69 -0.71 -6.06
C LYS A 46 9.32 -1.16 -6.58
N LEU A 47 8.23 -0.53 -6.13
CA LEU A 47 6.92 -0.70 -6.75
C LEU A 47 6.92 -0.09 -8.16
N ARG A 48 6.60 -0.93 -9.16
CA ARG A 48 6.53 -0.58 -10.59
C ARG A 48 5.11 -0.44 -11.10
N THR A 49 4.13 -1.08 -10.44
CA THR A 49 2.70 -0.92 -10.75
C THR A 49 2.32 0.56 -10.79
N PRO A 50 1.44 1.00 -11.72
CA PRO A 50 0.87 2.34 -11.70
C PRO A 50 0.27 2.67 -10.32
N ILE A 51 0.41 3.92 -9.90
CA ILE A 51 -0.14 4.41 -8.63
C ILE A 51 -1.14 5.53 -8.94
N ALA A 52 -2.27 5.54 -8.24
CA ALA A 52 -3.17 6.68 -8.19
C ALA A 52 -3.30 7.16 -6.74
N THR A 53 -3.03 8.45 -6.54
CA THR A 53 -3.17 9.14 -5.26
C THR A 53 -4.61 9.64 -5.10
N PHE A 54 -5.23 9.36 -3.96
CA PHE A 54 -6.62 9.78 -3.71
C PHE A 54 -6.70 11.26 -3.34
N CYS A 55 -5.94 11.72 -2.35
CA CYS A 55 -5.98 13.09 -1.85
C CYS A 55 -5.50 14.11 -2.89
N ASP A 56 -4.43 13.79 -3.63
CA ASP A 56 -3.86 14.72 -4.62
C ASP A 56 -4.64 14.75 -5.94
N SER A 57 -5.63 13.87 -6.11
CA SER A 57 -6.51 13.88 -7.28
C SER A 57 -7.39 15.13 -7.37
N ASN A 58 -7.61 15.83 -6.24
CA ASN A 58 -8.60 16.91 -6.09
C ASN A 58 -10.03 16.51 -6.50
N LEU A 59 -10.31 15.21 -6.62
CA LEU A 59 -11.63 14.70 -6.97
C LEU A 59 -12.43 14.37 -5.71
N PRO A 60 -13.74 14.62 -5.70
CA PRO A 60 -14.64 13.95 -4.78
C PRO A 60 -14.51 12.43 -4.91
N ARG A 61 -14.70 11.68 -3.80
CA ARG A 61 -14.55 10.22 -3.79
C ARG A 61 -15.34 9.52 -4.90
N PHE A 62 -16.58 9.92 -5.11
CA PHE A 62 -17.41 9.28 -6.13
C PHE A 62 -16.82 9.43 -7.54
N GLU A 63 -16.29 10.61 -7.89
CA GLU A 63 -15.64 10.83 -9.19
C GLU A 63 -14.32 10.07 -9.31
N PHE A 64 -13.56 10.00 -8.22
CA PHE A 64 -12.33 9.21 -8.18
C PHE A 64 -12.65 7.73 -8.44
N VAL A 65 -13.64 7.18 -7.73
CA VAL A 65 -14.10 5.80 -7.90
C VAL A 65 -14.62 5.58 -9.31
N ASP A 66 -15.44 6.49 -9.86
CA ASP A 66 -15.94 6.39 -11.24
C ASP A 66 -14.82 6.40 -12.28
N ARG A 67 -13.78 7.21 -12.06
CA ARG A 67 -12.59 7.21 -12.90
C ARG A 67 -11.87 5.86 -12.84
N ILE A 68 -11.57 5.36 -11.63
CA ILE A 68 -10.90 4.07 -11.48
C ILE A 68 -11.73 2.94 -12.09
N ALA A 69 -13.03 2.91 -11.83
CA ALA A 69 -13.92 1.89 -12.38
C ALA A 69 -13.96 1.88 -13.91
N ARG A 70 -13.95 3.06 -14.53
CA ARG A 70 -13.91 3.19 -15.99
C ARG A 70 -12.59 2.71 -16.58
N ASP A 71 -11.47 3.08 -15.95
CA ASP A 71 -10.14 2.84 -16.50
C ASP A 71 -9.62 1.42 -16.16
N TYR A 72 -10.20 0.75 -15.16
CA TYR A 72 -9.72 -0.51 -14.58
C TYR A 72 -10.83 -1.57 -14.34
N ALA A 73 -11.94 -1.53 -15.10
CA ALA A 73 -13.15 -2.34 -14.89
C ALA A 73 -12.94 -3.86 -14.73
N ASP A 74 -11.91 -4.46 -15.35
CA ASP A 74 -11.59 -5.90 -15.27
C ASP A 74 -10.20 -6.17 -14.66
N SER A 75 -9.62 -5.16 -14.01
CA SER A 75 -8.26 -5.21 -13.47
C SER A 75 -8.23 -5.52 -11.98
N SER A 76 -7.09 -6.04 -11.52
CA SER A 76 -6.81 -6.24 -10.11
C SER A 76 -6.23 -4.96 -9.51
N VAL A 77 -6.92 -4.35 -8.56
CA VAL A 77 -6.51 -3.13 -7.87
C VAL A 77 -6.14 -3.45 -6.42
N VAL A 78 -5.00 -2.94 -5.96
CA VAL A 78 -4.60 -3.00 -4.54
C VAL A 78 -4.78 -1.64 -3.90
N ILE A 79 -5.32 -1.59 -2.69
CA ILE A 79 -5.45 -0.36 -1.91
C ILE A 79 -4.41 -0.39 -0.77
N LEU A 80 -3.45 0.53 -0.78
CA LEU A 80 -2.42 0.70 0.23
C LEU A 80 -2.59 2.03 0.96
N PHE A 81 -3.74 2.19 1.62
CA PHE A 81 -4.00 3.31 2.53
C PHE A 81 -3.41 3.02 3.91
N ASP A 82 -3.21 4.08 4.69
CA ASP A 82 -2.60 4.01 6.01
C ASP A 82 -3.34 3.06 6.97
N TYR A 83 -2.60 2.49 7.90
CA TYR A 83 -3.07 1.49 8.87
C TYR A 83 -3.55 2.11 10.17
N ASP A 84 -3.80 3.41 10.19
CA ASP A 84 -4.58 4.03 11.26
C ASP A 84 -6.09 3.76 11.08
N MET A 85 -6.89 4.33 11.97
CA MET A 85 -8.34 4.11 11.98
C MET A 85 -9.02 4.76 10.77
N GLU A 86 -8.55 5.93 10.35
CA GLU A 86 -9.14 6.69 9.24
C GLU A 86 -8.81 6.02 7.92
N GLY A 87 -7.54 5.73 7.66
CA GLY A 87 -7.08 5.03 6.45
C GLY A 87 -7.69 3.63 6.32
N SER A 88 -7.83 2.89 7.43
CA SER A 88 -8.51 1.58 7.42
C SER A 88 -10.00 1.68 7.09
N ASN A 89 -10.69 2.72 7.56
CA ASN A 89 -12.10 2.94 7.24
C ASN A 89 -12.26 3.42 5.79
N ALA A 90 -11.37 4.29 5.32
CA ALA A 90 -11.34 4.76 3.94
C ALA A 90 -11.08 3.61 2.96
N ALA A 91 -10.11 2.73 3.25
CA ALA A 91 -9.81 1.56 2.43
C ALA A 91 -11.02 0.62 2.31
N LYS A 92 -11.74 0.38 3.41
CA LYS A 92 -12.95 -0.46 3.41
C LYS A 92 -14.06 0.14 2.54
N ARG A 93 -14.32 1.44 2.68
CA ARG A 93 -15.33 2.14 1.87
C ARG A 93 -14.98 2.13 0.39
N MET A 94 -13.74 2.49 0.07
CA MET A 94 -13.21 2.48 -1.30
C MET A 94 -13.31 1.09 -1.92
N THR A 95 -13.01 0.04 -1.15
CA THR A 95 -13.15 -1.35 -1.60
C THR A 95 -14.59 -1.66 -2.03
N VAL A 96 -15.58 -1.33 -1.18
CA VAL A 96 -16.99 -1.59 -1.48
C VAL A 96 -17.44 -0.80 -2.72
N GLU A 97 -17.15 0.50 -2.75
CA GLU A 97 -17.57 1.38 -3.85
C GLU A 97 -16.97 0.96 -5.21
N LEU A 98 -15.73 0.46 -5.23
CA LEU A 98 -15.08 -0.06 -6.44
C LEU A 98 -15.67 -1.40 -6.89
N GLU A 99 -15.92 -2.32 -5.96
CA GLU A 99 -16.48 -3.63 -6.30
C GLU A 99 -17.93 -3.57 -6.76
N GLU A 100 -18.73 -2.65 -6.20
CA GLU A 100 -20.09 -2.37 -6.69
C GLU A 100 -20.10 -1.92 -8.16
N LYS A 101 -18.96 -1.41 -8.65
CA LYS A 101 -18.75 -0.99 -10.05
C LYS A 101 -17.97 -2.01 -10.88
N GLY A 102 -17.75 -3.22 -10.36
CA GLY A 102 -17.12 -4.33 -11.09
C GLY A 102 -15.60 -4.43 -10.95
N VAL A 103 -14.93 -3.49 -10.29
CA VAL A 103 -13.47 -3.53 -10.12
C VAL A 103 -13.09 -4.60 -9.10
N ARG A 104 -12.13 -5.46 -9.44
CA ARG A 104 -11.63 -6.47 -8.51
C ARG A 104 -10.60 -5.86 -7.55
N VAL A 105 -10.93 -5.83 -6.26
CA VAL A 105 -10.01 -5.35 -5.21
C VAL A 105 -9.29 -6.50 -4.52
N GLU A 106 -7.96 -6.56 -4.68
CA GLU A 106 -7.09 -7.47 -3.95
C GLU A 106 -6.88 -6.94 -2.53
N ARG A 107 -7.23 -7.76 -1.52
CA ARG A 107 -7.14 -7.40 -0.09
C ARG A 107 -6.01 -8.10 0.67
N GLY A 108 -5.57 -9.25 0.19
CA GLY A 108 -4.58 -10.11 0.85
C GLY A 108 -3.19 -9.49 0.92
N LEU A 109 -2.79 -8.74 -0.11
CA LEU A 109 -1.51 -8.02 -0.18
C LEU A 109 -1.49 -6.86 0.81
N ARG A 110 -2.56 -6.05 0.90
CA ARG A 110 -2.69 -5.02 1.96
C ARG A 110 -2.61 -5.65 3.35
N LYS A 111 -3.34 -6.75 3.58
CA LYS A 111 -3.32 -7.44 4.89
C LYS A 111 -1.90 -7.88 5.26
N LYS A 112 -1.18 -8.54 4.35
CA LYS A 112 0.20 -9.00 4.56
C LYS A 112 1.16 -7.85 4.83
N LEU A 113 1.04 -6.73 4.10
CA LEU A 113 1.88 -5.57 4.33
C LEU A 113 1.63 -5.00 5.72
N GLY A 114 0.37 -4.85 6.11
CA GLY A 114 -0.01 -4.38 7.46
C GLY A 114 0.54 -5.25 8.58
N GLU A 115 0.53 -6.58 8.41
CA GLU A 115 1.11 -7.52 9.39
C GLU A 115 2.63 -7.35 9.55
N ILE A 116 3.35 -7.02 8.47
CA ILE A 116 4.79 -6.73 8.51
C ILE A 116 5.03 -5.39 9.21
N LEU A 117 4.34 -4.32 8.79
CA LEU A 117 4.55 -2.97 9.32
C LEU A 117 4.16 -2.86 10.81
N ALA A 118 3.09 -3.55 11.23
CA ALA A 118 2.66 -3.56 12.63
C ALA A 118 3.73 -4.11 13.57
N LYS A 119 4.55 -5.08 13.13
CA LYS A 119 5.68 -5.63 13.93
C LYS A 119 6.82 -4.62 14.12
N GLU A 120 6.90 -3.62 13.24
CA GLU A 120 7.82 -2.48 13.34
C GLU A 120 7.20 -1.26 14.03
N GLY A 121 5.92 -1.33 14.41
CA GLY A 121 5.19 -0.19 14.96
C GLY A 121 4.90 0.90 13.92
N ILE A 122 4.98 0.57 12.64
CA ILE A 122 4.69 1.48 11.53
C ILE A 122 3.21 1.41 11.20
N ARG A 123 2.58 2.57 11.02
CA ARG A 123 1.18 2.69 10.62
C ARG A 123 1.00 3.41 9.30
N ARG A 124 1.93 4.28 8.89
CA ARG A 124 1.82 5.04 7.65
C ARG A 124 2.73 4.49 6.57
N ILE A 125 2.27 4.49 5.33
CA ILE A 125 3.03 3.97 4.19
C ILE A 125 4.29 4.81 3.96
N GLU A 126 4.20 6.13 4.12
CA GLU A 126 5.36 7.05 4.05
C GLU A 126 6.52 6.71 5.00
N GLU A 127 6.28 5.92 6.05
CA GLU A 127 7.30 5.52 7.03
C GLU A 127 8.08 4.25 6.63
N ILE A 128 7.70 3.53 5.57
CA ILE A 128 8.40 2.33 5.07
C ILE A 128 9.92 2.55 4.90
N PRO A 129 10.39 3.68 4.33
CA PRO A 129 11.83 3.94 4.16
C PRO A 129 12.63 3.96 5.47
N SER A 130 11.97 4.17 6.62
CA SER A 130 12.62 4.10 7.94
C SER A 130 13.06 2.68 8.34
N ILE A 131 12.49 1.64 7.71
CA ILE A 131 12.98 0.26 7.83
C ILE A 131 14.20 0.06 6.93
N LEU A 132 14.15 0.57 5.69
CA LEU A 132 15.22 0.44 4.71
C LEU A 132 16.54 0.99 5.26
N SER A 133 16.50 2.18 5.87
CA SER A 133 17.67 2.81 6.46
C SER A 133 18.28 2.05 7.65
N LYS A 134 17.52 1.16 8.32
CA LYS A 134 18.02 0.39 9.47
C LYS A 134 18.80 -0.87 9.07
N ALA A 135 18.73 -1.29 7.82
CA ALA A 135 19.53 -2.42 7.31
C ALA A 135 20.86 -1.98 6.69
N GLU A 136 21.01 -0.70 6.36
CA GLU A 136 22.25 -0.13 5.81
C GLU A 136 23.32 0.16 6.88
N PHE A 137 23.11 -0.23 8.14
CA PHE A 137 24.04 -0.10 9.27
C PHE A 137 24.45 -1.45 9.87
#